data_AF-A0A7H8Z640-F1
#
_entry.id   AF-A0A7H8Z640-F1
#
_cell.length_a   1.000
_cell.length_b   1.000
_cell.length_c   1.000
_cell.angle_alpha   90.00
_cell.angle_beta   90.00
_cell.angle_gamma   90.00
#
_symmetry.space_group_name_H-M   'P 1'
#
loop_
_entity.id
_entity.type
_entity.pdbx_description
1 polymer ?
#
loop_
_entity_poly.entity_id
_entity_poly.type
_entity_poly.pdbx_seq_one_letter_code
_entity_poly.pdbx_strand_id
1 'polypeptide(L)'
;MRRLSTVPRLAIIVSLLPLLLASMVVLTPAAPVATAQEADADGDDPGDGGNNEAAAAAGTDPSGQSSREPTYTAAPLPTVQIDGVAWGQLVVGDVVYVVGNFNNARPAGARAGQQEVPRSNILAYDLNTGKLIEDFAPALNGAGRSLALSEDGKTLYVAGEFDKVDNEWHSRLAAFDISHGHGTLISSFQPVFSTTVKDIAVAGDTLYVGGYFTTVNKQKRSRLAALKASTGELLDWTASAEGPNAQVYAIEVSPDHSKVVIGGSFSTVNGSSKPGYGMALLSASTGEVLPMPVNDTVRTAGEKAAIFDIAVDEDGFYGTAYSAVGRLDEANLEGSFKADWNGNLIWLEPCHGDTYGIAPTKDTVYTVGHAHSCETIYGFPNMPEVRKDGQHPLYVRAMAFTNSPDITIRHQGVADGYQDWSTSGLKSPTIIGWYPDLEAGKFTKTSQAAYKVDVTDSYILMVGEFIEADGKVQQGIVRYPKRAGQPTLPPEGKAETLAAKAEVTTSGSVRVGFNATWDRDDPTLTYSLYRDDETAPVATEKISDTRWALKSHSLEDTTCSPGDHTYRLVVSDPSGNTITAQIPSLTVPKTAQNNKEKDKKAKPAAEAKDAAKNADQGCNQQAADEDQAADEEDDN
;
A
#
# COMPACT_ATOMS: atom_id res chain seq x y z
N MET A 1 37.83 31.96 46.92
CA MET A 1 38.21 31.81 48.35
C MET A 1 37.01 31.23 49.13
N ARG A 2 37.07 31.16 50.47
CA ARG A 2 36.03 30.62 51.38
C ARG A 2 34.63 31.18 51.05
N ARG A 3 33.56 30.36 50.95
CA ARG A 3 32.84 29.52 51.95
C ARG A 3 31.98 30.33 52.95
N LEU A 4 30.67 30.04 52.93
CA LEU A 4 29.73 30.01 54.08
C LEU A 4 29.42 31.37 54.77
N SER A 5 28.35 31.53 55.57
CA SER A 5 26.96 31.01 55.58
C SER A 5 26.20 31.71 56.73
N THR A 6 24.86 31.60 56.82
CA THR A 6 24.10 31.12 58.02
C THR A 6 22.59 31.35 57.88
N VAL A 7 21.80 30.54 58.60
CA VAL A 7 20.33 30.59 58.75
C VAL A 7 20.01 30.29 60.23
N PRO A 8 19.00 30.92 60.85
CA PRO A 8 17.87 30.14 61.39
C PRO A 8 16.49 30.81 61.12
N ARG A 9 15.35 30.13 60.91
CA ARG A 9 14.72 28.89 61.44
C ARG A 9 14.03 29.01 62.82
N LEU A 10 12.72 28.74 62.84
CA LEU A 10 11.89 27.92 63.76
C LEU A 10 10.42 28.01 63.24
N ALA A 11 9.41 27.14 63.48
CA ALA A 11 9.20 25.82 64.10
C ALA A 11 7.79 25.29 63.60
N ILE A 12 7.22 24.10 63.82
CA ILE A 12 7.58 22.71 64.22
C ILE A 12 6.40 21.83 63.69
N ILE A 13 6.59 20.84 62.81
CA ILE A 13 6.88 19.39 63.02
C ILE A 13 5.79 18.56 63.72
N VAL A 14 5.17 17.64 62.95
CA VAL A 14 4.80 16.21 63.23
C VAL A 14 4.69 15.57 61.83
N SER A 15 5.44 14.57 61.32
CA SER A 15 6.14 13.35 61.81
C SER A 15 5.22 12.13 61.95
N LEU A 16 5.38 11.02 61.20
CA LEU A 16 6.49 10.07 61.28
C LEU A 16 6.81 9.32 59.95
N LEU A 17 7.84 8.46 59.98
CA LEU A 17 8.55 7.73 58.90
C LEU A 17 8.51 6.19 59.17
N PRO A 18 9.21 5.29 58.43
CA PRO A 18 9.58 5.21 56.99
C PRO A 18 9.42 3.77 56.39
N LEU A 19 9.83 3.56 55.12
CA LEU A 19 10.72 2.43 54.75
C LEU A 19 11.49 2.74 53.45
N LEU A 20 12.60 2.03 53.18
CA LEU A 20 13.38 2.14 51.93
C LEU A 20 13.10 0.97 50.99
N LEU A 21 13.19 1.22 49.68
CA LEU A 21 13.75 0.29 48.70
C LEU A 21 14.29 1.09 47.50
N ALA A 22 15.28 0.55 46.80
CA ALA A 22 15.93 1.21 45.67
C ALA A 22 15.35 0.71 44.34
N SER A 23 15.14 1.63 43.39
CA SER A 23 14.68 1.32 42.04
C SER A 23 15.83 1.39 41.05
N MET A 24 16.37 0.24 40.65
CA MET A 24 16.97 0.12 39.32
C MET A 24 15.84 0.14 38.30
N VAL A 25 15.90 1.06 37.34
CA VAL A 25 15.03 1.00 36.16
C VAL A 25 15.75 0.13 35.13
N VAL A 26 15.28 -1.10 34.97
CA VAL A 26 15.58 -1.94 33.81
C VAL A 26 14.49 -1.68 32.78
N LEU A 27 14.88 -1.22 31.60
CA LEU A 27 13.98 -1.17 30.44
C LEU A 27 13.89 -2.57 29.86
N THR A 28 12.67 -3.03 29.60
CA THR A 28 12.36 -4.25 28.85
C THR A 28 11.37 -3.90 27.74
N PRO A 29 11.44 -4.54 26.56
CA PRO A 29 10.51 -4.29 25.46
C PRO A 29 9.08 -4.72 25.82
N ALA A 30 8.12 -4.31 24.99
CA ALA A 30 6.70 -4.64 25.16
C ALA A 30 6.43 -6.15 24.97
N ALA A 31 5.42 -6.66 25.68
CA ALA A 31 4.93 -8.03 25.58
C ALA A 31 3.37 -8.00 25.53
N PRO A 32 2.72 -9.01 24.94
CA PRO A 32 1.33 -8.88 24.47
C PRO A 32 0.27 -8.88 25.57
N VAL A 33 -0.89 -8.30 25.24
CA VAL A 33 -2.09 -8.25 26.11
C VAL A 33 -2.66 -9.65 26.30
N ALA A 34 -2.82 -10.07 27.57
CA ALA A 34 -3.41 -11.35 27.93
C ALA A 34 -4.92 -11.40 27.67
N THR A 35 -5.41 -12.58 27.30
CA THR A 35 -6.84 -12.90 27.18
C THR A 35 -7.52 -12.93 28.55
N ALA A 36 -8.71 -12.34 28.65
CA ALA A 36 -9.59 -12.53 29.80
C ALA A 36 -10.43 -13.81 29.61
N GLN A 37 -10.51 -14.63 30.64
CA GLN A 37 -11.26 -15.88 30.67
C GLN A 37 -12.27 -15.81 31.83
N GLU A 38 -13.56 -15.68 31.51
CA GLU A 38 -14.65 -15.92 32.47
C GLU A 38 -15.15 -17.36 32.31
N ALA A 39 -15.75 -17.91 33.38
CA ALA A 39 -16.03 -19.34 33.49
C ALA A 39 -17.50 -19.62 33.84
N ASP A 40 -18.02 -20.65 33.15
CA ASP A 40 -19.17 -21.54 33.37
C ASP A 40 -20.17 -21.29 34.51
N ALA A 41 -21.45 -21.42 34.17
CA ALA A 41 -22.51 -21.94 35.04
C ALA A 41 -23.56 -22.70 34.20
N ASP A 42 -23.86 -23.94 34.57
CA ASP A 42 -24.72 -24.88 33.80
C ASP A 42 -26.23 -24.56 33.87
N GLY A 43 -26.99 -25.12 32.91
CA GLY A 43 -28.45 -25.15 32.94
C GLY A 43 -29.11 -25.86 31.74
N ASP A 44 -29.36 -27.16 31.85
CA ASP A 44 -30.12 -27.96 30.85
C ASP A 44 -31.64 -27.66 30.85
N ASP A 45 -32.24 -27.50 29.67
CA ASP A 45 -33.45 -28.24 29.21
C ASP A 45 -33.68 -28.00 27.69
N PRO A 46 -34.11 -28.97 26.86
CA PRO A 46 -34.19 -28.81 25.41
C PRO A 46 -35.60 -28.44 24.89
N GLY A 47 -35.69 -27.48 23.97
CA GLY A 47 -36.93 -27.07 23.30
C GLY A 47 -36.82 -27.01 21.77
N ASP A 48 -37.66 -27.78 21.07
CA ASP A 48 -37.80 -27.73 19.61
C ASP A 48 -38.48 -26.41 19.16
N GLY A 49 -38.09 -25.90 17.99
CA GLY A 49 -38.46 -24.57 17.51
C GLY A 49 -37.73 -24.13 16.24
N GLY A 50 -37.53 -25.03 15.28
CA GLY A 50 -36.76 -24.75 14.07
C GLY A 50 -37.37 -23.66 13.16
N ASN A 51 -36.55 -22.66 12.80
CA ASN A 51 -36.80 -21.74 11.68
C ASN A 51 -35.59 -21.78 10.73
N ASN A 52 -35.77 -22.37 9.55
CA ASN A 52 -34.75 -22.39 8.51
C ASN A 52 -34.73 -21.07 7.73
N GLU A 53 -33.92 -20.09 8.16
CA GLU A 53 -33.46 -19.02 7.26
C GLU A 53 -32.22 -19.45 6.48
N ALA A 54 -32.35 -20.59 5.79
CA ALA A 54 -31.51 -20.94 4.66
C ALA A 54 -31.91 -20.07 3.44
N ALA A 55 -31.75 -18.75 3.58
CA ALA A 55 -31.94 -17.80 2.50
C ALA A 55 -30.93 -18.13 1.39
N ALA A 56 -31.44 -18.46 0.20
CA ALA A 56 -30.60 -18.91 -0.90
C ALA A 56 -29.72 -17.76 -1.40
N ALA A 57 -28.45 -17.78 -0.98
CA ALA A 57 -27.42 -16.87 -1.49
C ALA A 57 -27.18 -17.19 -2.98
N ALA A 58 -27.86 -16.44 -3.86
CA ALA A 58 -27.45 -16.30 -5.24
C ALA A 58 -26.08 -15.58 -5.22
N GLY A 59 -25.01 -16.37 -5.27
CA GLY A 59 -23.65 -15.91 -5.01
C GLY A 59 -23.22 -14.81 -5.97
N THR A 60 -23.24 -13.56 -5.48
CA THR A 60 -22.45 -12.48 -6.07
C THR A 60 -20.98 -12.80 -5.86
N ASP A 61 -20.18 -12.69 -6.92
CA ASP A 61 -18.72 -12.72 -6.79
C ASP A 61 -18.25 -11.71 -5.71
N PRO A 62 -17.21 -12.02 -4.92
CA PRO A 62 -16.65 -11.08 -3.97
C PRO A 62 -16.16 -9.83 -4.71
N SER A 63 -16.35 -8.65 -4.10
CA SER A 63 -16.06 -7.34 -4.68
C SER A 63 -14.56 -7.05 -4.91
N GLY A 64 -13.65 -7.93 -4.49
CA GLY A 64 -12.20 -7.71 -4.41
C GLY A 64 -11.79 -6.69 -3.34
N GLN A 65 -12.63 -5.69 -3.10
CA GLN A 65 -12.46 -4.65 -2.08
C GLN A 65 -13.31 -4.94 -0.83
N SER A 66 -12.70 -4.78 0.34
CA SER A 66 -13.34 -4.79 1.65
C SER A 66 -14.17 -3.51 1.89
N SER A 67 -15.24 -3.63 2.67
CA SER A 67 -16.07 -2.50 3.13
C SER A 67 -15.49 -1.78 4.36
N ARG A 68 -14.36 -2.25 4.90
CA ARG A 68 -13.65 -1.62 6.02
C ARG A 68 -13.02 -0.29 5.60
N GLU A 69 -13.33 0.79 6.32
CA GLU A 69 -12.63 2.08 6.21
C GLU A 69 -11.12 1.90 6.52
N PRO A 70 -10.22 2.55 5.75
CA PRO A 70 -8.79 2.47 6.00
C PRO A 70 -8.38 3.17 7.29
N THR A 71 -7.33 2.67 7.95
CA THR A 71 -6.84 3.22 9.23
C THR A 71 -6.17 4.60 9.07
N TYR A 72 -5.75 4.96 7.85
CA TYR A 72 -5.08 6.21 7.50
C TYR A 72 -5.83 6.88 6.36
N THR A 73 -5.77 8.22 6.30
CA THR A 73 -6.32 8.94 5.14
C THR A 73 -5.40 8.86 3.93
N ALA A 74 -5.91 9.07 2.71
CA ALA A 74 -5.09 9.29 1.52
C ALA A 74 -4.63 10.76 1.38
N ALA A 75 -5.02 11.66 2.29
CA ALA A 75 -4.61 13.06 2.30
C ALA A 75 -3.14 13.23 2.80
N PRO A 76 -2.20 13.74 1.97
CA PRO A 76 -0.79 13.86 2.35
C PRO A 76 -0.54 15.08 3.26
N LEU A 77 0.29 14.88 4.29
CA LEU A 77 0.77 15.95 5.16
C LEU A 77 2.04 16.63 4.61
N PRO A 78 2.16 17.97 4.73
CA PRO A 78 3.38 18.70 4.39
C PRO A 78 4.61 18.08 5.04
N THR A 79 5.60 17.71 4.23
CA THR A 79 6.84 17.07 4.70
C THR A 79 8.04 17.65 3.94
N VAL A 80 9.25 17.60 4.51
CA VAL A 80 10.49 17.98 3.82
C VAL A 80 10.60 17.25 2.48
N GLN A 81 11.12 17.92 1.46
CA GLN A 81 11.32 17.37 0.12
C GLN A 81 12.80 17.23 -0.18
N ILE A 82 13.16 16.30 -1.07
CA ILE A 82 14.52 16.14 -1.63
C ILE A 82 14.60 16.59 -3.09
N ASP A 83 15.82 16.74 -3.63
CA ASP A 83 16.08 17.04 -5.05
C ASP A 83 16.42 15.81 -5.91
N GLY A 84 16.28 14.59 -5.36
CA GLY A 84 16.58 13.33 -6.04
C GLY A 84 15.62 12.20 -5.70
N VAL A 85 16.17 11.06 -5.26
CA VAL A 85 15.44 9.83 -4.88
C VAL A 85 15.85 9.37 -3.48
N ALA A 86 14.91 8.88 -2.68
CA ALA A 86 15.18 8.16 -1.44
C ALA A 86 14.79 6.67 -1.56
N TRP A 87 15.49 5.81 -0.82
CA TRP A 87 15.29 4.35 -0.84
C TRP A 87 15.12 3.76 0.56
N GLY A 88 15.84 4.28 1.55
CA GLY A 88 15.71 3.87 2.95
C GLY A 88 15.17 5.01 3.81
N GLN A 89 14.32 4.67 4.76
CA GLN A 89 13.96 5.53 5.88
C GLN A 89 13.86 4.67 7.15
N LEU A 90 14.00 5.30 8.32
CA LEU A 90 13.83 4.64 9.62
C LEU A 90 13.25 5.62 10.63
N VAL A 91 12.21 5.19 11.34
CA VAL A 91 11.58 5.96 12.43
C VAL A 91 12.22 5.60 13.76
N VAL A 92 12.65 6.60 14.52
CA VAL A 92 13.27 6.47 15.84
C VAL A 92 12.65 7.50 16.78
N GLY A 93 11.60 7.11 17.48
CA GLY A 93 10.78 8.04 18.27
C GLY A 93 10.15 9.12 17.37
N ASP A 94 10.29 10.39 17.75
CA ASP A 94 9.81 11.54 16.97
C ASP A 94 10.70 11.92 15.78
N VAL A 95 11.76 11.15 15.47
CA VAL A 95 12.70 11.44 14.37
C VAL A 95 12.58 10.41 13.26
N VAL A 96 12.55 10.85 12.01
CA VAL A 96 12.67 9.99 10.83
C VAL A 96 13.96 10.29 10.09
N TYR A 97 14.85 9.30 10.00
CA TYR A 97 16.07 9.36 9.21
C TYR A 97 15.77 8.88 7.78
N VAL A 98 16.35 9.50 6.75
CA VAL A 98 16.11 9.17 5.34
C VAL A 98 17.43 9.14 4.56
N VAL A 99 17.60 8.14 3.71
CA VAL A 99 18.78 7.93 2.85
C VAL A 99 18.41 7.69 1.39
N GLY A 100 19.28 8.15 0.48
CA GLY A 100 18.99 8.12 -0.95
C GLY A 100 20.15 8.53 -1.84
N ASN A 101 19.82 9.07 -3.02
CA ASN A 101 20.71 9.84 -3.88
C ASN A 101 20.08 11.23 -4.09
N PHE A 102 20.59 12.22 -3.35
CA PHE A 102 20.12 13.61 -3.34
C PHE A 102 21.22 14.53 -2.79
N ASN A 103 21.17 15.81 -3.15
CA ASN A 103 22.14 16.84 -2.77
C ASN A 103 21.54 17.94 -1.88
N ASN A 104 20.21 18.12 -1.93
CA ASN A 104 19.51 19.17 -1.20
C ASN A 104 18.18 18.67 -0.62
N ALA A 105 17.83 19.24 0.53
CA ALA A 105 16.48 19.21 1.10
C ALA A 105 15.82 20.59 0.97
N ARG A 106 14.48 20.66 0.96
CA ARG A 106 13.72 21.93 0.97
C ARG A 106 12.38 21.78 1.70
N PRO A 107 11.76 22.87 2.21
CA PRO A 107 10.45 22.82 2.85
C PRO A 107 9.33 22.25 1.97
N ALA A 108 8.27 21.73 2.58
CA ALA A 108 7.07 21.27 1.89
C ALA A 108 6.50 22.35 0.93
N GLY A 109 6.03 21.96 -0.25
CA GLY A 109 5.49 22.88 -1.26
C GLY A 109 6.49 23.82 -1.94
N ALA A 110 7.75 23.91 -1.47
CA ALA A 110 8.80 24.66 -2.16
C ALA A 110 9.13 24.01 -3.51
N ARG A 111 9.29 24.84 -4.55
CA ARG A 111 9.72 24.36 -5.88
C ARG A 111 11.23 24.07 -5.87
N ALA A 112 11.69 23.23 -6.80
CA ALA A 112 13.12 23.06 -7.07
C ALA A 112 13.79 24.41 -7.37
N GLY A 113 15.03 24.60 -6.91
CA GLY A 113 15.75 25.86 -6.93
C GLY A 113 15.28 26.90 -5.90
N GLN A 114 14.45 26.52 -4.91
CA GLN A 114 13.93 27.43 -3.89
C GLN A 114 14.03 26.85 -2.47
N GLN A 115 14.59 27.66 -1.54
CA GLN A 115 14.74 27.30 -0.13
C GLN A 115 15.50 25.99 0.09
N GLU A 116 16.50 25.73 -0.75
CA GLU A 116 17.32 24.52 -0.72
C GLU A 116 18.39 24.62 0.37
N VAL A 117 18.49 23.56 1.17
CA VAL A 117 19.44 23.35 2.25
C VAL A 117 20.27 22.12 1.89
N PRO A 118 21.61 22.21 1.77
CA PRO A 118 22.44 21.08 1.39
C PRO A 118 22.28 19.85 2.31
N ARG A 119 22.17 18.68 1.69
CA ARG A 119 22.09 17.35 2.33
C ARG A 119 22.67 16.30 1.39
N SER A 120 23.83 15.74 1.71
CA SER A 120 24.50 14.76 0.83
C SER A 120 24.04 13.34 1.15
N ASN A 121 22.99 12.90 0.43
CA ASN A 121 22.45 11.53 0.42
C ASN A 121 21.83 11.02 1.73
N ILE A 122 21.80 11.84 2.79
CA ILE A 122 21.15 11.57 4.07
C ILE A 122 20.50 12.84 4.63
N LEU A 123 19.36 12.70 5.33
CA LEU A 123 18.74 13.74 6.15
C LEU A 123 17.96 13.13 7.33
N ALA A 124 17.44 13.99 8.22
CA ALA A 124 16.45 13.61 9.22
C ALA A 124 15.34 14.66 9.27
N TYR A 125 14.15 14.27 9.73
CA TYR A 125 13.02 15.18 9.93
C TYR A 125 12.17 14.79 11.15
N ASP A 126 11.46 15.77 11.70
CA ASP A 126 10.53 15.59 12.83
C ASP A 126 9.24 14.90 12.36
N LEU A 127 8.94 13.71 12.92
CA LEU A 127 7.86 12.81 12.52
C LEU A 127 6.49 13.50 12.51
N ASN A 128 6.26 14.42 13.44
CA ASN A 128 4.96 15.03 13.69
C ASN A 128 4.69 16.21 12.73
N THR A 129 5.66 17.11 12.59
CA THR A 129 5.56 18.33 11.79
C THR A 129 6.08 18.17 10.35
N GLY A 130 6.83 17.10 10.06
CA GLY A 130 7.45 16.86 8.76
C GLY A 130 8.62 17.80 8.44
N LYS A 131 9.12 18.57 9.40
CA LYS A 131 10.17 19.59 9.17
C LYS A 131 11.56 18.98 9.21
N LEU A 132 12.42 19.45 8.30
CA LEU A 132 13.85 19.13 8.30
C LEU A 132 14.47 19.40 9.66
N ILE A 133 15.22 18.43 10.18
CA ILE A 133 16.10 18.60 11.34
C ILE A 133 17.41 19.20 10.83
N GLU A 134 17.62 20.48 11.11
CA GLU A 134 18.66 21.28 10.47
C GLU A 134 20.08 20.95 10.95
N ASP A 135 20.25 20.54 12.20
CA ASP A 135 21.54 20.19 12.82
C ASP A 135 22.04 18.79 12.44
N PHE A 136 21.15 17.87 12.03
CA PHE A 136 21.55 16.62 11.40
C PHE A 136 21.85 16.82 9.91
N ALA A 137 23.13 17.01 9.60
CA ALA A 137 23.64 17.17 8.24
C ALA A 137 24.96 16.39 7.93
N PRO A 138 25.09 15.08 8.24
CA PRO A 138 26.26 14.31 7.79
C PRO A 138 26.39 14.29 6.26
N ALA A 139 27.61 14.21 5.75
CA ALA A 139 27.90 14.19 4.32
C ALA A 139 28.37 12.80 3.85
N LEU A 140 27.45 11.99 3.31
CA LEU A 140 27.81 10.75 2.61
C LEU A 140 28.29 11.08 1.19
N ASN A 141 29.49 10.64 0.79
CA ASN A 141 30.05 10.95 -0.54
C ASN A 141 29.46 10.10 -1.70
N GLY A 142 28.42 9.32 -1.44
CA GLY A 142 27.70 8.47 -2.38
C GLY A 142 26.34 8.09 -1.81
N ALA A 143 25.52 7.39 -2.58
CA ALA A 143 24.15 7.07 -2.19
C ALA A 143 24.07 6.30 -0.87
N GLY A 144 23.13 6.65 0.00
CA GLY A 144 22.67 5.78 1.08
C GLY A 144 21.56 4.84 0.57
N ARG A 145 21.38 3.70 1.24
CA ARG A 145 20.43 2.65 0.83
C ARG A 145 19.52 2.17 1.96
N SER A 146 20.09 1.87 3.14
CA SER A 146 19.34 1.34 4.28
C SER A 146 19.85 1.91 5.61
N LEU A 147 19.03 1.77 6.64
CA LEU A 147 19.16 2.32 7.99
C LEU A 147 18.68 1.27 9.00
N ALA A 148 19.46 1.00 10.04
CA ALA A 148 19.05 0.13 11.15
C ALA A 148 19.40 0.75 12.50
N LEU A 149 18.70 0.35 13.56
CA LEU A 149 18.92 0.82 14.93
C LEU A 149 19.51 -0.30 15.79
N SER A 150 20.40 0.03 16.75
CA SER A 150 20.79 -0.92 17.78
C SER A 150 19.63 -1.27 18.72
N GLU A 151 19.59 -2.50 19.23
CA GLU A 151 18.55 -2.97 20.17
C GLU A 151 18.44 -2.09 21.43
N ASP A 152 19.52 -1.40 21.82
CA ASP A 152 19.57 -0.48 22.96
C ASP A 152 19.15 0.98 22.63
N GLY A 153 18.75 1.25 21.38
CA GLY A 153 18.22 2.51 20.87
C GLY A 153 19.24 3.64 20.65
N LYS A 154 20.55 3.39 20.74
CA LYS A 154 21.58 4.45 20.77
C LYS A 154 22.42 4.59 19.51
N THR A 155 22.45 3.59 18.64
CA THR A 155 23.31 3.58 17.45
C THR A 155 22.48 3.45 16.18
N LEU A 156 22.52 4.47 15.33
CA LEU A 156 21.98 4.44 13.98
C LEU A 156 23.05 3.93 13.00
N TYR A 157 22.85 2.75 12.43
CA TYR A 157 23.67 2.22 11.35
C TYR A 157 23.17 2.75 10.00
N VAL A 158 24.09 3.10 9.11
CA VAL A 158 23.79 3.67 7.78
C VAL A 158 24.57 2.89 6.72
N ALA A 159 23.85 2.30 5.76
CA ALA A 159 24.42 1.47 4.70
C ALA A 159 24.26 2.12 3.31
N GLY A 160 25.12 1.78 2.35
CA GLY A 160 24.94 2.17 0.95
C GLY A 160 26.15 2.02 0.02
N GLU A 161 26.40 3.07 -0.75
CA GLU A 161 27.33 3.15 -1.89
C GLU A 161 28.50 4.12 -1.65
N PHE A 162 28.50 4.85 -0.52
CA PHE A 162 29.54 5.79 -0.11
C PHE A 162 30.85 5.10 0.32
N ASP A 163 31.97 5.79 0.11
CA ASP A 163 33.30 5.47 0.65
C ASP A 163 33.62 6.25 1.94
N LYS A 164 32.89 7.35 2.16
CA LYS A 164 33.19 8.34 3.19
C LYS A 164 31.95 8.97 3.80
N VAL A 165 32.08 9.32 5.07
CA VAL A 165 31.17 10.17 5.84
C VAL A 165 31.99 11.33 6.39
N ASP A 166 31.55 12.57 6.17
CA ASP A 166 32.21 13.79 6.66
C ASP A 166 33.70 13.92 6.32
N ASN A 167 34.11 13.27 5.22
CA ASN A 167 35.47 13.06 4.70
C ASN A 167 36.31 11.97 5.39
N GLU A 168 35.86 11.37 6.49
CA GLU A 168 36.43 10.18 7.11
C GLU A 168 36.07 8.91 6.30
N TRP A 169 36.90 7.87 6.36
CA TRP A 169 36.73 6.65 5.55
C TRP A 169 35.80 5.64 6.24
N HIS A 170 34.63 5.42 5.68
CA HIS A 170 33.64 4.43 6.11
C HIS A 170 33.08 3.77 4.85
N SER A 171 33.60 2.59 4.48
CA SER A 171 33.30 1.98 3.17
C SER A 171 31.98 1.23 3.22
N ARG A 172 30.94 1.84 2.64
CA ARG A 172 29.58 1.30 2.43
C ARG A 172 28.74 1.09 3.69
N LEU A 173 29.31 1.28 4.87
CA LEU A 173 28.63 1.16 6.16
C LEU A 173 29.27 2.12 7.18
N ALA A 174 28.44 2.84 7.94
CA ALA A 174 28.81 3.74 9.03
C ALA A 174 27.85 3.59 10.22
N ALA A 175 28.19 4.19 11.36
CA ALA A 175 27.35 4.21 12.56
C ALA A 175 27.39 5.58 13.25
N PHE A 176 26.27 6.01 13.83
CA PHE A 176 26.13 7.29 14.52
C PHE A 176 25.55 7.08 15.93
N ASP A 177 26.13 7.72 16.94
CA ASP A 177 25.60 7.80 18.29
C ASP A 177 24.46 8.84 18.32
N ILE A 178 23.23 8.37 18.54
CA ILE A 178 22.01 9.17 18.67
C ILE A 178 21.51 9.24 20.12
N SER A 179 22.33 8.82 21.10
CA SER A 179 21.97 8.92 22.53
C SER A 179 21.91 10.38 23.03
N HIS A 180 22.54 11.30 22.30
CA HIS A 180 22.58 12.74 22.61
C HIS A 180 22.39 13.56 21.33
N GLY A 181 21.15 13.99 21.08
CA GLY A 181 20.79 14.70 19.84
C GLY A 181 20.62 13.77 18.65
N HIS A 182 20.70 14.31 17.44
CA HIS A 182 20.27 13.61 16.22
C HIS A 182 21.35 12.75 15.53
N GLY A 183 22.57 12.68 16.07
CA GLY A 183 23.61 11.78 15.56
C GLY A 183 25.03 12.39 15.54
N THR A 184 25.99 11.67 16.12
CA THR A 184 27.43 11.93 16.01
C THR A 184 28.15 10.73 15.41
N LEU A 185 28.98 10.90 14.39
CA LEU A 185 29.69 9.81 13.71
C LEU A 185 30.58 9.02 14.69
N ILE A 186 30.44 7.69 14.71
CA ILE A 186 31.26 6.78 15.48
C ILE A 186 32.48 6.38 14.63
N SER A 187 33.51 7.24 14.61
CA SER A 187 34.73 7.04 13.79
C SER A 187 35.49 5.73 14.06
N SER A 188 35.21 5.01 15.15
CA SER A 188 35.78 3.68 15.40
C SER A 188 35.06 2.53 14.68
N PHE A 189 33.83 2.74 14.19
CA PHE A 189 33.05 1.73 13.47
C PHE A 189 33.36 1.79 11.97
N GLN A 190 34.45 1.12 11.57
CA GLN A 190 34.99 1.15 10.19
C GLN A 190 35.15 -0.25 9.55
N PRO A 191 34.07 -1.05 9.42
CA PRO A 191 34.08 -2.23 8.56
C PRO A 191 34.25 -1.82 7.08
N VAL A 192 34.97 -2.64 6.31
CA VAL A 192 35.35 -2.31 4.92
C VAL A 192 34.77 -3.33 3.93
N PHE A 193 33.72 -2.92 3.22
CA PHE A 193 33.10 -3.69 2.13
C PHE A 193 33.75 -3.36 0.78
N SER A 194 33.74 -4.33 -0.16
CA SER A 194 34.33 -4.15 -1.51
C SER A 194 33.44 -3.39 -2.50
N THR A 195 32.13 -3.35 -2.30
CA THR A 195 31.15 -2.58 -3.08
C THR A 195 29.82 -2.54 -2.31
N THR A 196 28.78 -1.94 -2.89
CA THR A 196 27.44 -1.66 -2.33
C THR A 196 26.96 -2.65 -1.27
N VAL A 197 26.67 -2.13 -0.09
CA VAL A 197 25.68 -2.71 0.82
C VAL A 197 24.32 -2.16 0.40
N LYS A 198 23.33 -3.03 0.27
CA LYS A 198 21.94 -2.64 -0.01
C LYS A 198 21.17 -2.47 1.27
N ASP A 199 21.27 -3.46 2.16
CA ASP A 199 20.40 -3.54 3.32
C ASP A 199 21.08 -4.18 4.55
N ILE A 200 20.53 -3.88 5.74
CA ILE A 200 21.08 -4.21 7.05
C ILE A 200 19.96 -4.43 8.09
N ALA A 201 20.09 -5.47 8.92
CA ALA A 201 19.21 -5.71 10.05
C ALA A 201 19.99 -6.09 11.32
N VAL A 202 19.44 -5.79 12.49
CA VAL A 202 20.08 -5.95 13.81
C VAL A 202 19.32 -6.94 14.68
N ALA A 203 20.06 -7.81 15.38
CA ALA A 203 19.54 -8.63 16.47
C ALA A 203 20.65 -8.86 17.52
N GLY A 204 20.43 -8.43 18.77
CA GLY A 204 21.48 -8.40 19.79
C GLY A 204 22.69 -7.57 19.37
N ASP A 205 23.89 -8.08 19.66
CA ASP A 205 25.15 -7.53 19.16
C ASP A 205 25.48 -8.00 17.72
N THR A 206 24.50 -8.43 16.92
CA THR A 206 24.71 -8.88 15.53
C THR A 206 24.06 -7.93 14.54
N LEU A 207 24.84 -7.49 13.55
CA LEU A 207 24.39 -6.72 12.39
C LEU A 207 24.54 -7.61 11.14
N TYR A 208 23.44 -8.08 10.59
CA TYR A 208 23.41 -8.82 9.33
C TYR A 208 23.41 -7.84 8.16
N VAL A 209 24.07 -8.21 7.06
CA VAL A 209 24.38 -7.30 5.96
C VAL A 209 24.17 -7.97 4.59
N GLY A 210 23.32 -7.37 3.77
CA GLY A 210 23.00 -7.77 2.40
C GLY A 210 23.48 -6.76 1.36
N GLY A 211 23.90 -7.22 0.16
CA GLY A 211 24.23 -6.29 -0.92
C GLY A 211 24.83 -6.94 -2.17
N TYR A 212 25.84 -6.30 -2.75
CA TYR A 212 26.57 -6.76 -3.95
C TYR A 212 28.04 -7.12 -3.66
N PHE A 213 28.50 -6.94 -2.41
CA PHE A 213 29.90 -7.14 -2.01
C PHE A 213 30.41 -8.58 -2.18
N THR A 214 31.73 -8.69 -2.26
CA THR A 214 32.48 -9.95 -2.46
C THR A 214 33.57 -10.17 -1.42
N THR A 215 33.99 -9.11 -0.73
CA THR A 215 34.79 -9.19 0.49
C THR A 215 34.33 -8.18 1.53
N VAL A 216 34.54 -8.54 2.80
CA VAL A 216 34.36 -7.69 3.99
C VAL A 216 35.61 -7.81 4.83
N ASN A 217 36.22 -6.68 5.24
CA ASN A 217 37.50 -6.63 5.94
C ASN A 217 38.60 -7.47 5.24
N LYS A 218 38.58 -7.49 3.90
CA LYS A 218 39.42 -8.30 2.98
C LYS A 218 39.19 -9.82 3.02
N GLN A 219 38.28 -10.33 3.83
CA GLN A 219 37.86 -11.74 3.84
C GLN A 219 36.75 -11.99 2.82
N LYS A 220 36.69 -13.20 2.21
CA LYS A 220 35.61 -13.53 1.27
C LYS A 220 34.26 -13.65 2.00
N ARG A 221 33.27 -12.90 1.51
CA ARG A 221 31.86 -12.93 1.88
C ARG A 221 31.05 -12.52 0.65
N SER A 222 30.22 -13.42 0.11
CA SER A 222 29.49 -13.21 -1.16
C SER A 222 28.08 -12.69 -0.88
N ARG A 223 27.87 -11.37 -1.03
CA ARG A 223 26.61 -10.62 -0.82
C ARG A 223 25.95 -10.71 0.56
N LEU A 224 26.46 -11.57 1.44
CA LEU A 224 25.96 -11.85 2.78
C LEU A 224 27.11 -11.85 3.78
N ALA A 225 26.92 -11.20 4.93
CA ALA A 225 27.83 -11.21 6.07
C ALA A 225 27.06 -10.91 7.37
N ALA A 226 27.68 -11.23 8.51
CA ALA A 226 27.28 -10.72 9.82
C ALA A 226 28.47 -10.07 10.52
N LEU A 227 28.24 -8.94 11.20
CA LEU A 227 29.22 -8.20 11.98
C LEU A 227 28.80 -8.13 13.45
N LYS A 228 29.73 -7.88 14.36
CA LYS A 228 29.37 -7.33 15.68
C LYS A 228 28.83 -5.92 15.52
N ALA A 229 27.61 -5.67 15.99
CA ALA A 229 26.99 -4.36 15.93
C ALA A 229 27.80 -3.31 16.71
N SER A 230 28.36 -3.69 17.86
CA SER A 230 29.19 -2.83 18.72
C SER A 230 30.57 -2.43 18.16
N THR A 231 31.13 -3.15 17.17
CA THR A 231 32.53 -2.93 16.73
C THR A 231 32.81 -3.01 15.23
N GLY A 232 31.92 -3.60 14.43
CA GLY A 232 32.17 -3.87 13.00
C GLY A 232 33.13 -5.05 12.76
N GLU A 233 33.45 -5.83 13.78
CA GLU A 233 34.22 -7.08 13.66
C GLU A 233 33.43 -8.12 12.85
N LEU A 234 34.08 -8.77 11.88
CA LEU A 234 33.43 -9.78 11.03
C LEU A 234 33.23 -11.09 11.80
N LEU A 235 32.00 -11.57 11.86
CA LEU A 235 31.64 -12.83 12.52
C LEU A 235 31.85 -14.04 11.60
N ASP A 236 32.01 -15.22 12.20
CA ASP A 236 32.14 -16.49 11.49
C ASP A 236 30.78 -17.10 11.09
N TRP A 237 29.92 -16.24 10.55
CA TRP A 237 28.65 -16.58 9.92
C TRP A 237 28.86 -16.55 8.39
N THR A 238 28.57 -17.66 7.71
CA THR A 238 29.09 -17.93 6.35
C THR A 238 28.02 -18.36 5.34
N ALA A 239 26.98 -17.55 5.17
CA ALA A 239 26.11 -17.66 4.00
C ALA A 239 26.75 -17.04 2.73
N SER A 240 26.31 -17.48 1.55
CA SER A 240 26.70 -16.90 0.27
C SER A 240 25.53 -16.92 -0.72
N ALA A 241 25.14 -15.75 -1.23
CA ALA A 241 24.22 -15.62 -2.36
C ALA A 241 25.02 -15.47 -3.67
N GLU A 242 24.65 -16.25 -4.70
CA GLU A 242 25.39 -16.36 -5.97
C GLU A 242 24.43 -16.49 -7.18
N GLY A 243 24.92 -16.11 -8.36
CA GLY A 243 24.16 -16.12 -9.62
C GLY A 243 24.55 -14.98 -10.56
N PRO A 244 24.05 -14.97 -11.81
CA PRO A 244 24.19 -13.85 -12.72
C PRO A 244 23.57 -12.59 -12.10
N ASN A 245 24.33 -11.50 -12.03
CA ASN A 245 23.90 -10.22 -11.44
C ASN A 245 23.30 -10.30 -10.01
N ALA A 246 23.69 -11.35 -9.25
CA ALA A 246 23.17 -11.63 -7.92
C ALA A 246 23.48 -10.51 -6.91
N GLN A 247 22.42 -9.89 -6.40
CA GLN A 247 22.37 -8.97 -5.27
C GLN A 247 21.41 -9.52 -4.23
N VAL A 248 21.69 -9.24 -2.96
CA VAL A 248 20.67 -9.27 -1.90
C VAL A 248 20.15 -7.84 -1.78
N TYR A 249 18.84 -7.66 -1.89
CA TYR A 249 18.18 -6.35 -1.81
C TYR A 249 17.60 -6.08 -0.43
N ALA A 250 17.07 -7.12 0.25
CA ALA A 250 16.51 -7.04 1.59
C ALA A 250 17.03 -8.17 2.49
N ILE A 251 17.21 -7.89 3.78
CA ILE A 251 17.62 -8.83 4.82
C ILE A 251 16.95 -8.48 6.15
N GLU A 252 16.19 -9.42 6.70
CA GLU A 252 15.46 -9.23 7.96
C GLU A 252 15.66 -10.38 8.95
N VAL A 253 15.41 -10.15 10.23
CA VAL A 253 15.59 -11.14 11.31
C VAL A 253 14.24 -11.46 11.97
N SER A 254 14.01 -12.72 12.35
CA SER A 254 12.82 -13.08 13.11
C SER A 254 12.83 -12.48 14.53
N PRO A 255 11.66 -12.14 15.13
CA PRO A 255 11.60 -11.58 16.49
C PRO A 255 12.21 -12.46 17.59
N ASP A 256 12.27 -13.78 17.39
CA ASP A 256 12.97 -14.73 18.27
C ASP A 256 14.50 -14.75 18.08
N HIS A 257 15.04 -13.87 17.22
CA HIS A 257 16.43 -13.75 16.78
C HIS A 257 17.05 -15.07 16.24
N SER A 258 16.23 -16.06 15.87
CA SER A 258 16.70 -17.40 15.51
C SER A 258 16.90 -17.62 14.00
N LYS A 259 16.24 -16.81 13.15
CA LYS A 259 16.24 -16.93 11.69
C LYS A 259 16.55 -15.59 11.03
N VAL A 260 17.21 -15.64 9.89
CA VAL A 260 17.41 -14.49 8.99
C VAL A 260 16.75 -14.82 7.66
N VAL A 261 15.90 -13.94 7.15
CA VAL A 261 15.25 -14.08 5.85
C VAL A 261 15.86 -13.07 4.87
N ILE A 262 16.08 -13.48 3.62
CA ILE A 262 16.72 -12.64 2.59
C ILE A 262 15.96 -12.65 1.27
N GLY A 263 15.94 -11.50 0.61
CA GLY A 263 15.36 -11.28 -0.71
C GLY A 263 16.37 -10.67 -1.68
N GLY A 264 16.31 -11.03 -2.96
CA GLY A 264 17.19 -10.45 -3.97
C GLY A 264 17.06 -11.06 -5.36
N SER A 265 18.05 -10.78 -6.20
CA SER A 265 18.16 -11.29 -7.58
C SER A 265 18.98 -12.58 -7.71
N PHE A 266 19.42 -13.16 -6.59
CA PHE A 266 20.30 -14.33 -6.57
C PHE A 266 19.58 -15.63 -7.01
N SER A 267 20.29 -16.51 -7.73
CA SER A 267 19.75 -17.79 -8.20
C SER A 267 20.05 -18.97 -7.27
N THR A 268 21.05 -18.83 -6.40
CA THR A 268 21.37 -19.81 -5.36
C THR A 268 21.81 -19.15 -4.05
N VAL A 269 21.54 -19.84 -2.94
CA VAL A 269 22.12 -19.57 -1.62
C VAL A 269 22.80 -20.83 -1.09
N ASN A 270 24.06 -20.70 -0.69
CA ASN A 270 24.95 -21.80 -0.29
C ASN A 270 25.02 -22.96 -1.31
N GLY A 271 24.78 -22.66 -2.60
CA GLY A 271 24.73 -23.63 -3.69
C GLY A 271 23.36 -24.29 -3.93
N SER A 272 22.36 -24.03 -3.09
CA SER A 272 20.98 -24.50 -3.27
C SER A 272 20.13 -23.46 -4.01
N SER A 273 19.22 -23.91 -4.88
CA SER A 273 18.13 -23.12 -5.47
C SER A 273 16.73 -23.59 -5.04
N LYS A 274 16.66 -24.57 -4.13
CA LYS A 274 15.44 -25.18 -3.58
C LYS A 274 15.60 -25.52 -2.09
N PRO A 275 15.38 -24.56 -1.16
CA PRO A 275 15.16 -23.14 -1.42
C PRO A 275 16.48 -22.40 -1.72
N GLY A 276 16.40 -21.12 -2.11
CA GLY A 276 17.56 -20.27 -2.38
C GLY A 276 17.52 -19.52 -3.72
N TYR A 277 16.36 -19.41 -4.37
CA TYR A 277 16.20 -18.71 -5.65
C TYR A 277 15.31 -17.47 -5.46
N GLY A 278 15.91 -16.27 -5.48
CA GLY A 278 15.24 -15.01 -5.19
C GLY A 278 15.01 -14.75 -3.68
N MET A 279 14.75 -15.81 -2.91
CA MET A 279 14.60 -15.77 -1.47
C MET A 279 15.29 -16.95 -0.77
N ALA A 280 15.65 -16.78 0.50
CA ALA A 280 16.03 -17.87 1.39
C ALA A 280 15.71 -17.55 2.86
N LEU A 281 15.49 -18.60 3.66
CA LEU A 281 15.45 -18.55 5.11
C LEU A 281 16.73 -19.22 5.65
N LEU A 282 17.40 -18.56 6.59
CA LEU A 282 18.72 -18.94 7.10
C LEU A 282 18.71 -19.05 8.63
N SER A 283 19.57 -19.91 9.16
CA SER A 283 19.92 -19.91 10.59
C SER A 283 20.64 -18.62 10.95
N ALA A 284 20.12 -17.88 11.94
CA ALA A 284 20.77 -16.67 12.43
C ALA A 284 22.17 -16.94 13.03
N SER A 285 22.37 -18.11 13.66
CA SER A 285 23.63 -18.45 14.31
C SER A 285 24.70 -19.05 13.39
N THR A 286 24.32 -19.70 12.28
CA THR A 286 25.26 -20.43 11.40
C THR A 286 25.28 -19.99 9.93
N GLY A 287 24.19 -19.40 9.43
CA GLY A 287 24.04 -19.06 8.01
C GLY A 287 23.70 -20.27 7.12
N GLU A 288 23.35 -21.40 7.72
CA GLU A 288 22.84 -22.58 7.03
C GLU A 288 21.43 -22.32 6.47
N VAL A 289 21.12 -22.88 5.30
CA VAL A 289 19.81 -22.74 4.66
C VAL A 289 18.79 -23.63 5.35
N LEU A 290 17.68 -23.03 5.76
CA LEU A 290 16.55 -23.69 6.41
C LEU A 290 15.48 -24.09 5.37
N PRO A 291 14.55 -25.02 5.70
CA PRO A 291 13.38 -25.29 4.88
C PRO A 291 12.56 -24.01 4.64
N MET A 292 12.09 -23.83 3.40
CA MET A 292 11.29 -22.67 3.01
C MET A 292 10.32 -23.05 1.86
N PRO A 293 9.23 -23.80 2.14
CA PRO A 293 8.31 -24.32 1.12
C PRO A 293 7.78 -23.30 0.11
N VAL A 294 7.57 -22.04 0.52
CA VAL A 294 7.14 -20.95 -0.36
C VAL A 294 8.06 -20.76 -1.57
N ASN A 295 9.35 -21.09 -1.48
CA ASN A 295 10.28 -20.96 -2.61
C ASN A 295 10.20 -22.11 -3.64
N ASP A 296 9.39 -23.15 -3.41
CA ASP A 296 8.95 -24.05 -4.50
C ASP A 296 7.77 -23.45 -5.29
N THR A 297 7.05 -22.47 -4.74
CA THR A 297 5.90 -21.79 -5.37
C THR A 297 6.30 -20.44 -5.98
N VAL A 298 6.81 -19.50 -5.17
CA VAL A 298 7.26 -18.17 -5.60
C VAL A 298 8.74 -18.22 -5.95
N ARG A 299 9.06 -17.92 -7.20
CA ARG A 299 10.41 -18.02 -7.77
C ARG A 299 10.64 -16.83 -8.70
N THR A 300 11.36 -15.83 -8.20
CA THR A 300 11.59 -14.53 -8.84
C THR A 300 13.03 -14.09 -8.62
N ALA A 301 13.89 -14.19 -9.65
CA ALA A 301 15.30 -13.81 -9.58
C ALA A 301 15.90 -13.44 -10.95
N GLY A 302 17.19 -13.08 -11.00
CA GLY A 302 17.93 -12.82 -12.23
C GLY A 302 18.13 -11.34 -12.55
N GLU A 303 18.49 -11.04 -13.80
CA GLU A 303 18.89 -9.67 -14.19
C GLU A 303 17.69 -8.68 -14.21
N LYS A 304 16.47 -9.19 -14.40
CA LYS A 304 15.26 -8.39 -14.61
C LYS A 304 14.15 -8.66 -13.59
N ALA A 305 14.43 -9.39 -12.53
CA ALA A 305 13.45 -9.72 -11.50
C ALA A 305 14.12 -9.99 -10.16
N ALA A 306 13.43 -9.71 -9.07
CA ALA A 306 13.86 -10.06 -7.72
C ALA A 306 12.71 -10.04 -6.72
N ILE A 307 12.95 -10.67 -5.56
CA ILE A 307 12.31 -10.25 -4.32
C ILE A 307 12.99 -8.94 -3.86
N PHE A 308 12.24 -7.85 -3.71
CA PHE A 308 12.82 -6.51 -3.58
C PHE A 308 12.95 -6.05 -2.13
N ASP A 309 11.84 -6.05 -1.40
CA ASP A 309 11.71 -5.67 0.00
C ASP A 309 11.15 -6.84 0.81
N ILE A 310 11.46 -6.85 2.11
CA ILE A 310 10.97 -7.85 3.06
C ILE A 310 10.60 -7.12 4.35
N ALA A 311 9.46 -7.51 4.92
CA ALA A 311 9.06 -7.10 6.27
C ALA A 311 8.77 -8.34 7.12
N VAL A 312 8.72 -8.18 8.44
CA VAL A 312 8.58 -9.27 9.40
C VAL A 312 7.60 -8.95 10.52
N ASP A 313 6.98 -9.98 11.08
CA ASP A 313 6.21 -9.92 12.34
C ASP A 313 6.38 -11.21 13.16
N GLU A 314 5.62 -11.34 14.25
CA GLU A 314 5.63 -12.52 15.12
C GLU A 314 5.11 -13.80 14.43
N ASP A 315 4.24 -13.68 13.42
CA ASP A 315 3.66 -14.83 12.71
C ASP A 315 4.57 -15.30 11.57
N GLY A 316 5.32 -14.38 10.93
CA GLY A 316 6.14 -14.71 9.76
C GLY A 316 6.81 -13.53 9.07
N PHE A 317 6.97 -13.66 7.76
CA PHE A 317 7.61 -12.68 6.90
C PHE A 317 6.80 -12.41 5.63
N TYR A 318 7.04 -11.24 5.04
CA TYR A 318 6.38 -10.73 3.86
C TYR A 318 7.43 -10.44 2.79
N GLY A 319 7.07 -10.54 1.52
CA GLY A 319 7.98 -10.18 0.43
C GLY A 319 7.26 -9.51 -0.73
N THR A 320 7.94 -8.56 -1.36
CA THR A 320 7.51 -7.92 -2.62
C THR A 320 8.29 -8.47 -3.79
N ALA A 321 7.70 -8.43 -4.99
CA ALA A 321 8.33 -8.90 -6.21
C ALA A 321 8.22 -7.89 -7.37
N TYR A 322 9.31 -7.76 -8.10
CA TYR A 322 9.39 -7.05 -9.38
C TYR A 322 9.82 -8.02 -10.48
N SER A 323 9.31 -7.84 -11.71
CA SER A 323 9.61 -8.67 -12.86
C SER A 323 9.47 -7.91 -14.18
N ALA A 324 10.31 -8.22 -15.16
CA ALA A 324 10.03 -7.83 -16.53
C ALA A 324 9.06 -8.84 -17.17
N VAL A 325 7.80 -8.43 -17.32
CA VAL A 325 6.71 -9.13 -18.01
C VAL A 325 7.19 -10.04 -19.17
N GLY A 326 6.70 -11.29 -19.17
CA GLY A 326 7.07 -12.28 -20.20
C GLY A 326 8.30 -13.13 -19.88
N ARG A 327 8.68 -13.23 -18.60
CA ARG A 327 9.89 -13.93 -18.11
C ARG A 327 9.58 -15.04 -17.10
N LEU A 328 8.52 -15.81 -17.34
CA LEU A 328 8.06 -16.90 -16.46
C LEU A 328 9.07 -18.05 -16.27
N ASP A 329 10.16 -18.07 -17.05
CA ASP A 329 11.31 -18.95 -16.89
C ASP A 329 12.32 -18.48 -15.82
N GLU A 330 12.28 -17.18 -15.44
CA GLU A 330 13.11 -16.55 -14.41
C GLU A 330 12.30 -16.01 -13.21
N ALA A 331 11.05 -15.61 -13.45
CA ALA A 331 10.23 -14.91 -12.48
C ALA A 331 8.73 -15.09 -12.70
N ASN A 332 8.03 -15.59 -11.68
CA ASN A 332 6.60 -15.88 -11.73
C ASN A 332 5.70 -14.95 -10.91
N LEU A 333 6.26 -13.97 -10.17
CA LEU A 333 5.50 -13.01 -9.39
C LEU A 333 5.89 -11.56 -9.67
N GLU A 334 4.87 -10.74 -9.90
CA GLU A 334 4.78 -9.31 -9.58
C GLU A 334 3.67 -9.19 -8.52
N GLY A 335 3.81 -8.30 -7.54
CA GLY A 335 2.93 -8.21 -6.37
C GLY A 335 3.63 -8.60 -5.05
N SER A 336 2.90 -9.20 -4.09
CA SER A 336 3.40 -9.49 -2.75
C SER A 336 2.89 -10.82 -2.14
N PHE A 337 3.46 -11.25 -1.01
CA PHE A 337 3.03 -12.46 -0.28
C PHE A 337 3.33 -12.40 1.23
N LYS A 338 2.65 -13.24 2.03
CA LYS A 338 3.03 -13.59 3.43
C LYS A 338 3.33 -15.07 3.54
N ALA A 339 4.39 -15.43 4.26
CA ALA A 339 4.69 -16.80 4.68
C ALA A 339 4.97 -16.88 6.20
N ASP A 340 4.74 -18.03 6.83
CA ASP A 340 5.04 -18.24 8.27
C ASP A 340 6.54 -18.42 8.53
N TRP A 341 6.94 -18.46 9.80
CA TRP A 341 8.34 -18.73 10.20
C TRP A 341 8.85 -20.17 9.93
N ASN A 342 8.03 -21.05 9.34
CA ASN A 342 8.44 -22.34 8.76
C ASN A 342 8.58 -22.26 7.22
N GLY A 343 8.27 -21.11 6.62
CA GLY A 343 8.26 -20.85 5.18
C GLY A 343 7.01 -21.36 4.45
N ASN A 344 5.90 -21.63 5.13
CA ASN A 344 4.63 -21.98 4.49
C ASN A 344 3.95 -20.70 3.96
N LEU A 345 3.58 -20.68 2.67
CA LEU A 345 2.82 -19.59 2.07
C LEU A 345 1.41 -19.48 2.70
N ILE A 346 1.08 -18.31 3.26
CA ILE A 346 -0.22 -18.02 3.91
C ILE A 346 -1.18 -17.38 2.91
N TRP A 347 -0.72 -16.35 2.21
CA TRP A 347 -1.44 -15.71 1.12
C TRP A 347 -0.47 -15.15 0.08
N LEU A 348 -0.96 -15.03 -1.15
CA LEU A 348 -0.29 -14.48 -2.32
C LEU A 348 -1.19 -13.41 -2.95
N GLU A 349 -0.62 -12.26 -3.25
CA GLU A 349 -1.27 -11.10 -3.84
C GLU A 349 -0.58 -10.85 -5.20
N PRO A 350 -1.19 -11.26 -6.34
CA PRO A 350 -0.59 -11.15 -7.66
C PRO A 350 -1.24 -10.03 -8.52
N CYS A 351 -1.38 -8.82 -7.99
CA CYS A 351 -1.62 -7.65 -8.82
C CYS A 351 -0.43 -7.44 -9.78
N HIS A 352 -0.75 -7.22 -11.05
CA HIS A 352 0.22 -7.03 -12.14
C HIS A 352 0.83 -5.62 -12.06
N GLY A 353 2.15 -5.52 -12.19
CA GLY A 353 2.96 -4.34 -11.96
C GLY A 353 3.94 -4.51 -10.80
N ASP A 354 5.20 -4.09 -10.98
CA ASP A 354 6.25 -4.22 -9.97
C ASP A 354 5.81 -3.66 -8.61
N THR A 355 6.04 -4.44 -7.56
CA THR A 355 5.88 -3.99 -6.17
C THR A 355 7.25 -3.89 -5.53
N TYR A 356 7.51 -2.76 -4.88
CA TYR A 356 8.80 -2.44 -4.27
C TYR A 356 8.73 -2.54 -2.76
N GLY A 357 8.04 -1.65 -2.07
CA GLY A 357 8.03 -1.59 -0.59
C GLY A 357 6.83 -2.26 0.05
N ILE A 358 6.98 -2.80 1.26
CA ILE A 358 5.90 -3.42 2.05
C ILE A 358 5.96 -3.07 3.55
N ALA A 359 4.80 -2.76 4.14
CA ALA A 359 4.66 -2.44 5.56
C ALA A 359 3.42 -3.14 6.17
N PRO A 360 3.60 -4.20 6.98
CA PRO A 360 2.49 -4.90 7.63
C PRO A 360 2.07 -4.26 8.96
N THR A 361 0.77 -4.34 9.25
CA THR A 361 0.17 -4.31 10.60
C THR A 361 -0.52 -5.65 10.84
N LYS A 362 -1.01 -5.88 12.07
CA LYS A 362 -1.75 -7.11 12.43
C LYS A 362 -2.96 -7.41 11.52
N ASP A 363 -3.57 -6.39 10.93
CA ASP A 363 -4.85 -6.48 10.22
C ASP A 363 -4.84 -5.88 8.80
N THR A 364 -3.74 -5.22 8.39
CA THR A 364 -3.58 -4.60 7.07
C THR A 364 -2.14 -4.72 6.59
N VAL A 365 -1.94 -4.82 5.28
CA VAL A 365 -0.63 -4.67 4.65
C VAL A 365 -0.68 -3.51 3.67
N TYR A 366 0.30 -2.61 3.75
CA TYR A 366 0.48 -1.51 2.81
C TYR A 366 1.63 -1.84 1.85
N THR A 367 1.45 -1.54 0.56
CA THR A 367 2.51 -1.72 -0.45
C THR A 367 2.70 -0.46 -1.29
N VAL A 368 3.88 -0.32 -1.89
CA VAL A 368 4.18 0.72 -2.89
C VAL A 368 4.83 0.11 -4.14
N GLY A 369 4.43 0.59 -5.33
CA GLY A 369 4.75 -0.05 -6.60
C GLY A 369 4.14 0.64 -7.81
N HIS A 370 3.69 -0.13 -8.80
CA HIS A 370 2.96 0.39 -9.96
C HIS A 370 1.73 -0.43 -10.40
N ALA A 371 1.07 -1.14 -9.49
CA ALA A 371 -0.05 -2.04 -9.79
C ALA A 371 -1.06 -1.47 -10.81
N HIS A 372 -1.20 -2.15 -11.96
CA HIS A 372 -2.01 -1.74 -13.11
C HIS A 372 -3.14 -2.71 -13.47
N SER A 373 -3.14 -3.92 -12.89
CA SER A 373 -4.34 -4.78 -12.81
C SER A 373 -4.31 -5.62 -11.54
N CYS A 374 -5.47 -5.78 -10.91
CA CYS A 374 -5.74 -6.66 -9.78
C CYS A 374 -6.92 -7.59 -10.06
N GLU A 375 -7.29 -7.81 -11.34
CA GLU A 375 -8.45 -8.62 -11.73
C GLU A 375 -8.41 -10.07 -11.18
N THR A 376 -7.21 -10.63 -11.03
CA THR A 376 -6.91 -11.95 -10.44
C THR A 376 -7.41 -12.09 -9.00
N ILE A 377 -7.58 -10.96 -8.30
CA ILE A 377 -8.08 -10.84 -6.93
C ILE A 377 -9.39 -10.04 -6.87
N TYR A 378 -10.16 -10.05 -7.96
CA TYR A 378 -11.43 -9.32 -8.13
C TYR A 378 -11.30 -7.78 -8.10
N GLY A 379 -10.08 -7.26 -8.14
CA GLY A 379 -9.74 -5.84 -8.21
C GLY A 379 -9.89 -5.22 -9.60
N PHE A 380 -9.27 -4.05 -9.78
CA PHE A 380 -9.36 -3.27 -11.02
C PHE A 380 -8.70 -3.96 -12.23
N PRO A 381 -9.25 -3.79 -13.45
CA PRO A 381 -8.60 -4.22 -14.68
C PRO A 381 -7.52 -3.22 -15.12
N ASN A 382 -6.81 -3.56 -16.18
CA ASN A 382 -6.04 -2.60 -16.98
C ASN A 382 -6.98 -1.50 -17.50
N MET A 383 -7.04 -0.37 -16.80
CA MET A 383 -7.97 0.73 -17.08
C MET A 383 -7.24 2.07 -17.28
N PRO A 384 -7.81 3.01 -18.05
CA PRO A 384 -7.21 4.33 -18.21
C PRO A 384 -7.51 5.26 -17.04
N GLU A 385 -6.64 6.24 -16.85
CA GLU A 385 -6.88 7.43 -16.04
C GLU A 385 -6.55 8.71 -16.82
N VAL A 386 -6.96 9.86 -16.30
CA VAL A 386 -6.72 11.18 -16.92
C VAL A 386 -5.82 12.00 -16.00
N ARG A 387 -4.58 12.23 -16.42
CA ARG A 387 -3.59 13.07 -15.74
C ARG A 387 -3.59 14.48 -16.34
N LYS A 388 -2.72 15.36 -15.83
CA LYS A 388 -2.59 16.77 -16.26
C LYS A 388 -2.19 16.91 -17.74
N ASP A 389 -1.52 15.91 -18.30
CA ASP A 389 -0.95 15.86 -19.64
C ASP A 389 -1.73 14.99 -20.65
N GLY A 390 -2.71 14.19 -20.21
CA GLY A 390 -3.56 13.41 -21.12
C GLY A 390 -4.23 12.19 -20.49
N GLN A 391 -4.48 11.18 -21.32
CA GLN A 391 -5.00 9.87 -20.93
C GLN A 391 -3.83 8.87 -20.86
N HIS A 392 -3.72 8.17 -19.73
CA HIS A 392 -2.61 7.24 -19.42
C HIS A 392 -3.19 5.93 -18.89
N PRO A 393 -2.43 4.81 -18.86
CA PRO A 393 -2.80 3.66 -18.05
C PRO A 393 -2.80 4.04 -16.57
N LEU A 394 -3.73 3.46 -15.80
CA LEU A 394 -3.73 3.53 -14.34
C LEU A 394 -2.50 2.79 -13.79
N TYR A 395 -1.69 3.49 -13.00
CA TYR A 395 -0.62 2.90 -12.19
C TYR A 395 -0.85 3.27 -10.73
N VAL A 396 -1.42 2.36 -9.95
CA VAL A 396 -1.68 2.57 -8.52
C VAL A 396 -0.35 2.50 -7.77
N ARG A 397 0.05 3.62 -7.14
CA ARG A 397 1.40 3.78 -6.57
C ARG A 397 1.52 3.37 -5.11
N ALA A 398 0.40 3.33 -4.40
CA ALA A 398 0.28 2.83 -3.05
C ALA A 398 -1.06 2.11 -2.89
N MET A 399 -1.07 0.99 -2.16
CA MET A 399 -2.26 0.19 -1.89
C MET A 399 -2.30 -0.26 -0.43
N ALA A 400 -3.50 -0.60 0.02
CA ALA A 400 -3.74 -1.31 1.28
C ALA A 400 -4.51 -2.61 1.02
N PHE A 401 -4.20 -3.65 1.77
CA PHE A 401 -4.84 -4.96 1.71
C PHE A 401 -5.20 -5.44 3.12
N THR A 402 -6.14 -6.36 3.27
CA THR A 402 -6.28 -7.12 4.53
C THR A 402 -5.03 -7.97 4.79
N ASN A 403 -4.77 -8.33 6.04
CA ASN A 403 -3.67 -9.27 6.37
C ASN A 403 -4.20 -10.70 6.58
N SER A 404 -5.00 -11.19 5.63
CA SER A 404 -5.72 -12.47 5.77
C SER A 404 -5.99 -13.16 4.43
N PRO A 405 -6.06 -14.51 4.37
CA PRO A 405 -6.25 -15.28 3.14
C PRO A 405 -7.73 -15.34 2.68
N ASP A 406 -8.35 -14.16 2.50
CA ASP A 406 -9.80 -13.98 2.31
C ASP A 406 -10.34 -14.73 1.08
N ILE A 407 -9.82 -14.41 -0.10
CA ILE A 407 -10.38 -14.77 -1.41
C ILE A 407 -9.48 -15.76 -2.15
N THR A 408 -10.08 -16.61 -2.99
CA THR A 408 -9.31 -17.52 -3.86
C THR A 408 -8.92 -16.78 -5.12
N ILE A 409 -7.66 -16.91 -5.57
CA ILE A 409 -7.18 -16.27 -6.80
C ILE A 409 -7.89 -16.88 -8.01
N ARG A 410 -8.35 -16.05 -8.94
CA ARG A 410 -9.12 -16.45 -10.13
C ARG A 410 -8.35 -16.22 -11.44
N HIS A 411 -8.76 -16.91 -12.50
CA HIS A 411 -8.15 -16.83 -13.84
C HIS A 411 -8.42 -15.50 -14.56
N GLN A 412 -9.53 -14.82 -14.24
CA GLN A 412 -9.85 -13.51 -14.83
C GLN A 412 -8.72 -12.51 -14.54
N GLY A 413 -8.19 -11.86 -15.58
CA GLY A 413 -7.10 -10.90 -15.49
C GLY A 413 -5.71 -11.46 -15.81
N VAL A 414 -5.53 -12.78 -15.87
CA VAL A 414 -4.25 -13.39 -16.26
C VAL A 414 -3.92 -13.01 -17.70
N ALA A 415 -2.85 -12.23 -17.88
CA ALA A 415 -2.38 -11.76 -19.18
C ALA A 415 -1.16 -12.58 -19.68
N ASP A 416 -0.88 -12.49 -20.98
CA ASP A 416 0.31 -13.11 -21.57
C ASP A 416 1.59 -12.66 -20.85
N GLY A 417 2.39 -13.62 -20.40
CA GLY A 417 3.62 -13.37 -19.66
C GLY A 417 3.48 -13.30 -18.13
N TYR A 418 2.27 -13.50 -17.59
CA TYR A 418 2.00 -13.62 -16.15
C TYR A 418 1.65 -15.07 -15.76
N GLN A 419 1.90 -15.42 -14.49
CA GLN A 419 1.62 -16.75 -13.95
C GLN A 419 0.12 -16.91 -13.65
N ASP A 420 -0.50 -17.95 -14.21
CA ASP A 420 -1.83 -18.38 -13.76
C ASP A 420 -1.71 -19.09 -12.40
N TRP A 421 -2.12 -18.40 -11.34
CA TRP A 421 -2.16 -18.93 -9.98
C TRP A 421 -3.48 -19.64 -9.63
N SER A 422 -4.53 -19.48 -10.44
CA SER A 422 -5.89 -19.92 -10.10
C SER A 422 -6.03 -21.44 -10.01
N THR A 423 -5.24 -22.17 -10.80
CA THR A 423 -5.16 -23.64 -10.78
C THR A 423 -4.58 -24.21 -9.48
N SER A 424 -3.89 -23.37 -8.67
CA SER A 424 -3.24 -23.80 -7.43
C SER A 424 -4.15 -23.73 -6.19
N GLY A 425 -5.35 -23.15 -6.32
CA GLY A 425 -6.27 -22.95 -5.18
C GLY A 425 -5.76 -21.96 -4.13
N LEU A 426 -4.74 -21.17 -4.46
CA LEU A 426 -4.10 -20.21 -3.55
C LEU A 426 -5.05 -19.08 -3.13
N LYS A 427 -4.76 -18.54 -1.94
CA LYS A 427 -5.52 -17.46 -1.32
C LYS A 427 -4.80 -16.12 -1.43
N SER A 428 -5.57 -15.06 -1.53
CA SER A 428 -5.15 -13.65 -1.55
C SER A 428 -5.92 -12.86 -0.48
N PRO A 429 -5.34 -11.79 0.07
CA PRO A 429 -6.09 -10.76 0.77
C PRO A 429 -7.06 -10.01 -0.16
N THR A 430 -7.99 -9.28 0.44
CA THR A 430 -8.84 -8.30 -0.24
C THR A 430 -8.24 -6.90 -0.16
N ILE A 431 -8.50 -6.07 -1.17
CA ILE A 431 -8.07 -4.68 -1.23
C ILE A 431 -8.84 -3.88 -0.18
N ILE A 432 -8.18 -3.00 0.56
CA ILE A 432 -8.83 -1.97 1.38
C ILE A 432 -8.84 -0.68 0.56
N GLY A 433 -9.97 0.03 0.53
CA GLY A 433 -10.16 1.23 -0.28
C GLY A 433 -9.29 2.40 0.19
N TRP A 434 -8.02 2.43 -0.22
CA TRP A 434 -7.03 3.44 0.11
C TRP A 434 -6.04 3.60 -1.05
N TYR A 435 -6.14 4.72 -1.76
CA TYR A 435 -5.45 4.98 -3.01
C TYR A 435 -4.77 6.37 -3.02
N PRO A 436 -3.66 6.56 -2.26
CA PRO A 436 -2.85 7.77 -2.37
C PRO A 436 -2.28 7.95 -3.78
N ASP A 437 -2.46 9.15 -4.32
CA ASP A 437 -2.00 9.53 -5.65
C ASP A 437 -0.59 10.13 -5.59
N LEU A 438 0.36 9.55 -6.34
CA LEU A 438 1.75 9.98 -6.44
C LEU A 438 2.15 10.14 -7.90
N GLU A 439 2.68 11.31 -8.27
CA GLU A 439 3.23 11.54 -9.61
C GLU A 439 4.69 11.08 -9.66
N ALA A 440 5.04 10.27 -10.65
CA ALA A 440 6.33 9.61 -10.73
C ALA A 440 7.42 10.58 -11.23
N GLY A 441 8.49 10.74 -10.44
CA GLY A 441 9.71 11.37 -10.92
C GLY A 441 10.46 10.50 -11.93
N LYS A 442 11.52 11.07 -12.49
CA LYS A 442 12.30 10.46 -13.59
C LYS A 442 13.79 10.38 -13.26
N PHE A 443 14.13 10.40 -11.97
CA PHE A 443 15.52 10.48 -11.49
C PHE A 443 16.26 9.15 -11.73
N THR A 444 15.61 8.03 -11.37
CA THR A 444 16.11 6.68 -11.65
C THR A 444 15.98 6.28 -13.12
N LYS A 445 15.09 6.98 -13.84
CA LYS A 445 14.55 6.66 -15.18
C LYS A 445 13.60 5.45 -15.22
N THR A 446 13.27 4.83 -14.09
CA THR A 446 12.26 3.74 -14.04
C THR A 446 10.83 4.26 -13.78
N SER A 447 10.67 5.47 -13.24
CA SER A 447 9.38 6.16 -13.09
C SER A 447 8.41 5.46 -12.13
N GLN A 448 8.93 5.13 -10.94
CA GLN A 448 8.23 4.23 -10.00
C GLN A 448 7.51 4.92 -8.83
N ALA A 449 7.60 6.24 -8.73
CA ALA A 449 7.07 7.02 -7.62
C ALA A 449 7.72 6.64 -6.27
N ALA A 450 7.24 5.62 -5.55
CA ALA A 450 7.71 5.22 -4.22
C ALA A 450 8.44 3.86 -4.23
N TYR A 451 9.47 3.71 -3.38
CA TYR A 451 10.26 2.48 -3.25
C TYR A 451 10.17 1.82 -1.88
N LYS A 452 9.94 2.59 -0.82
CA LYS A 452 9.74 2.07 0.54
C LYS A 452 8.55 2.76 1.20
N VAL A 453 7.81 1.97 1.97
CA VAL A 453 6.73 2.38 2.86
C VAL A 453 7.05 1.88 4.27
N ASP A 454 6.62 2.63 5.28
CA ASP A 454 6.68 2.25 6.69
C ASP A 454 5.38 2.67 7.38
N VAL A 455 5.00 1.96 8.44
CA VAL A 455 3.79 2.25 9.22
C VAL A 455 4.13 2.39 10.71
N THR A 456 3.52 3.38 11.33
CA THR A 456 3.58 3.67 12.77
C THR A 456 2.16 3.81 13.30
N ASP A 457 1.99 3.85 14.63
CA ASP A 457 0.67 4.08 15.23
C ASP A 457 -0.04 5.38 14.79
N SER A 458 0.70 6.36 14.24
CA SER A 458 0.15 7.68 13.89
C SER A 458 0.22 8.02 12.40
N TYR A 459 1.13 7.39 11.65
CA TYR A 459 1.41 7.72 10.24
C TYR A 459 1.80 6.49 9.42
N ILE A 460 1.38 6.48 8.16
CA ILE A 460 2.14 5.82 7.08
C ILE A 460 3.14 6.83 6.52
N LEU A 461 4.35 6.37 6.20
CA LEU A 461 5.45 7.17 5.66
C LEU A 461 5.92 6.54 4.35
N MET A 462 6.22 7.33 3.32
CA MET A 462 6.74 6.82 2.04
C MET A 462 7.92 7.64 1.54
N VAL A 463 8.87 6.94 0.91
CA VAL A 463 10.03 7.53 0.24
C VAL A 463 10.25 6.98 -1.16
N GLY A 464 10.78 7.82 -2.05
CA GLY A 464 11.03 7.45 -3.44
C GLY A 464 11.54 8.59 -4.32
N GLU A 465 11.16 8.56 -5.60
CA GLU A 465 11.46 9.60 -6.59
C GLU A 465 10.24 10.46 -6.99
N PHE A 466 9.04 10.19 -6.43
CA PHE A 466 7.81 10.94 -6.75
C PHE A 466 7.98 12.45 -6.60
N ILE A 467 7.26 13.24 -7.41
CA ILE A 467 7.39 14.71 -7.49
C ILE A 467 6.16 15.48 -6.99
N GLU A 468 5.00 14.83 -6.98
CA GLU A 468 3.77 15.34 -6.37
C GLU A 468 3.10 14.23 -5.56
N ALA A 469 2.33 14.63 -4.55
CA ALA A 469 1.40 13.78 -3.81
C ALA A 469 0.02 14.47 -3.77
N ASP A 470 -1.04 13.78 -4.16
CA ASP A 470 -2.40 14.33 -4.29
C ASP A 470 -2.42 15.66 -5.07
N GLY A 471 -1.75 15.69 -6.21
CA GLY A 471 -1.59 16.85 -7.10
C GLY A 471 -0.80 18.04 -6.52
N LYS A 472 -0.25 17.94 -5.30
CA LYS A 472 0.51 18.98 -4.58
C LYS A 472 2.02 18.72 -4.70
N VAL A 473 2.82 19.78 -4.80
CA VAL A 473 4.29 19.69 -4.89
C VAL A 473 4.88 19.12 -3.59
N GLN A 474 5.34 17.86 -3.65
CA GLN A 474 5.87 17.10 -2.53
C GLN A 474 6.80 16.01 -3.07
N GLN A 475 8.11 16.29 -3.15
CA GLN A 475 9.08 15.39 -3.78
C GLN A 475 9.77 14.41 -2.81
N GLY A 476 9.67 13.12 -3.11
CA GLY A 476 10.52 12.03 -2.61
C GLY A 476 10.33 11.58 -1.16
N ILE A 477 9.59 12.33 -0.34
CA ILE A 477 9.21 12.00 1.05
C ILE A 477 7.77 12.49 1.31
N VAL A 478 6.91 11.68 1.91
CA VAL A 478 5.53 12.06 2.29
C VAL A 478 5.04 11.26 3.50
N ARG A 479 4.03 11.78 4.20
CA ARG A 479 3.34 11.12 5.32
C ARG A 479 1.82 11.20 5.16
N TYR A 480 1.13 10.17 5.63
CA TYR A 480 -0.33 10.06 5.67
C TYR A 480 -0.78 9.76 7.11
N PRO A 481 -1.56 10.63 7.77
CA PRO A 481 -1.89 10.47 9.18
C PRO A 481 -3.03 9.48 9.41
N LYS A 482 -3.12 8.96 10.65
CA LYS A 482 -4.22 8.10 11.10
C LYS A 482 -5.54 8.85 10.92
N ARG A 483 -6.54 8.20 10.32
CA ARG A 483 -7.82 8.78 9.89
C ARG A 483 -8.61 9.47 11.02
N ALA A 484 -8.51 8.94 12.24
CA ALA A 484 -9.28 9.41 13.40
C ALA A 484 -9.01 10.89 13.75
N GLY A 485 -9.99 11.75 13.46
CA GLY A 485 -9.92 13.19 13.76
C GLY A 485 -9.14 14.02 12.74
N GLN A 486 -8.82 13.46 11.57
CA GLN A 486 -8.16 14.16 10.46
C GLN A 486 -9.14 14.38 9.29
N PRO A 487 -8.93 15.40 8.44
CA PRO A 487 -9.64 15.51 7.17
C PRO A 487 -9.27 14.35 6.23
N THR A 488 -10.27 13.75 5.59
CA THR A 488 -10.14 12.80 4.47
C THR A 488 -10.09 13.53 3.13
N LEU A 489 -9.79 12.84 2.03
CA LEU A 489 -10.04 13.39 0.70
C LEU A 489 -11.55 13.45 0.41
N PRO A 490 -11.99 14.32 -0.51
CA PRO A 490 -13.40 14.36 -0.92
C PRO A 490 -13.71 13.32 -2.02
N PRO A 491 -14.99 12.93 -2.18
CA PRO A 491 -15.43 12.05 -3.26
C PRO A 491 -14.99 12.55 -4.64
N GLU A 492 -14.61 11.62 -5.50
CA GLU A 492 -13.98 11.92 -6.79
C GLU A 492 -14.98 12.44 -7.84
N GLY A 493 -14.49 13.27 -8.76
CA GLY A 493 -15.30 13.91 -9.78
C GLY A 493 -16.01 15.20 -9.32
N LYS A 494 -17.19 15.47 -9.89
CA LYS A 494 -17.95 16.75 -9.73
C LYS A 494 -19.46 16.54 -9.88
N ALA A 495 -20.23 17.61 -9.69
CA ALA A 495 -21.68 17.61 -9.90
C ALA A 495 -22.08 17.07 -11.29
N GLU A 496 -21.29 17.38 -12.32
CA GLU A 496 -21.56 16.99 -13.70
C GLU A 496 -21.27 15.50 -13.96
N THR A 497 -20.31 14.89 -13.24
CA THR A 497 -19.91 13.47 -13.48
C THR A 497 -20.93 12.49 -12.94
N LEU A 498 -21.71 12.88 -11.92
CA LEU A 498 -22.87 12.13 -11.42
C LEU A 498 -24.00 12.04 -12.48
N ALA A 499 -24.02 12.94 -13.47
CA ALA A 499 -24.97 12.97 -14.58
C ALA A 499 -26.46 12.92 -14.17
N ALA A 500 -26.77 13.37 -12.94
CA ALA A 500 -28.04 13.14 -12.26
C ALA A 500 -29.25 13.75 -13.01
N LYS A 501 -30.31 12.95 -13.20
CA LYS A 501 -31.52 13.33 -13.93
C LYS A 501 -32.76 12.83 -13.21
N ALA A 502 -33.76 13.69 -13.12
CA ALA A 502 -35.06 13.36 -12.52
C ALA A 502 -36.12 13.12 -13.60
N GLU A 503 -36.97 12.11 -13.39
CA GLU A 503 -38.09 11.75 -14.26
C GLU A 503 -39.35 11.45 -13.43
N VAL A 504 -40.53 11.79 -13.96
CA VAL A 504 -41.81 11.44 -13.34
C VAL A 504 -42.19 10.01 -13.75
N THR A 505 -42.43 9.15 -12.77
CA THR A 505 -42.84 7.76 -12.99
C THR A 505 -44.32 7.66 -13.39
N THR A 506 -44.73 6.49 -13.89
CA THR A 506 -46.15 6.21 -14.20
C THR A 506 -47.05 6.13 -12.95
N SER A 507 -46.46 5.98 -11.75
CA SER A 507 -47.15 6.08 -10.45
C SER A 507 -47.30 7.52 -9.94
N GLY A 508 -46.60 8.48 -10.54
CA GLY A 508 -46.59 9.89 -10.09
C GLY A 508 -45.56 10.21 -8.99
N SER A 509 -44.66 9.27 -8.69
CA SER A 509 -43.43 9.52 -7.94
C SER A 509 -42.36 10.18 -8.83
N VAL A 510 -41.28 10.70 -8.25
CA VAL A 510 -40.11 11.19 -9.00
C VAL A 510 -38.92 10.27 -8.78
N ARG A 511 -38.41 9.68 -9.86
CA ARG A 511 -37.18 8.90 -9.85
C ARG A 511 -36.01 9.77 -10.27
N VAL A 512 -34.89 9.67 -9.55
CA VAL A 512 -33.64 10.36 -9.86
C VAL A 512 -32.56 9.32 -10.15
N GLY A 513 -32.23 9.16 -11.43
CA GLY A 513 -31.13 8.32 -11.89
C GLY A 513 -29.81 9.08 -11.93
N PHE A 514 -28.73 8.44 -11.53
CA PHE A 514 -27.38 9.01 -11.48
C PHE A 514 -26.30 7.94 -11.66
N ASN A 515 -25.07 8.34 -11.97
CA ASN A 515 -23.90 7.49 -11.92
C ASN A 515 -23.26 7.56 -10.53
N ALA A 516 -22.85 6.42 -9.97
CA ALA A 516 -22.02 6.40 -8.78
C ALA A 516 -20.64 7.01 -9.06
N THR A 517 -20.03 7.56 -8.02
CA THR A 517 -18.60 7.86 -7.93
C THR A 517 -17.96 7.08 -6.77
N TRP A 518 -16.64 7.16 -6.68
CA TRP A 518 -15.78 6.52 -5.70
C TRP A 518 -15.05 7.57 -4.84
N ASP A 519 -14.27 7.12 -3.87
CA ASP A 519 -13.39 7.96 -3.05
C ASP A 519 -12.01 7.28 -2.89
N ARG A 520 -10.97 8.09 -2.65
CA ARG A 520 -9.58 7.64 -2.49
C ARG A 520 -9.33 7.00 -1.13
N ASP A 521 -10.05 7.39 -0.08
CA ASP A 521 -9.93 6.77 1.25
C ASP A 521 -11.26 6.39 1.90
N ASP A 522 -12.35 6.33 1.12
CA ASP A 522 -13.67 5.89 1.58
C ASP A 522 -14.35 4.81 0.70
N PRO A 523 -14.43 3.54 1.15
CA PRO A 523 -14.99 2.45 0.34
C PRO A 523 -16.53 2.42 0.31
N THR A 524 -17.23 3.40 0.89
CA THR A 524 -18.70 3.48 0.89
C THR A 524 -19.18 4.92 1.05
N LEU A 525 -19.90 5.42 0.04
CA LEU A 525 -20.44 6.77 0.02
C LEU A 525 -21.95 6.78 0.27
N THR A 526 -22.44 7.86 0.88
CA THR A 526 -23.87 8.05 1.18
C THR A 526 -24.48 9.00 0.16
N TYR A 527 -25.53 8.54 -0.53
CA TYR A 527 -26.26 9.28 -1.56
C TYR A 527 -27.60 9.71 -0.97
N SER A 528 -27.85 11.01 -0.90
CA SER A 528 -29.06 11.60 -0.33
C SER A 528 -29.77 12.50 -1.34
N LEU A 529 -31.01 12.16 -1.67
CA LEU A 529 -31.89 12.94 -2.52
C LEU A 529 -32.73 13.87 -1.64
N TYR A 530 -32.71 15.17 -1.96
CA TYR A 530 -33.56 16.17 -1.32
C TYR A 530 -34.46 16.83 -2.37
N ARG A 531 -35.69 17.17 -1.96
CA ARG A 531 -36.66 17.94 -2.74
C ARG A 531 -36.61 19.41 -2.32
N ASP A 532 -36.69 20.32 -3.30
CA ASP A 532 -36.75 21.77 -3.12
C ASP A 532 -35.73 22.30 -2.08
N ASP A 533 -36.15 23.15 -1.14
CA ASP A 533 -35.34 23.69 -0.05
C ASP A 533 -35.37 22.82 1.23
N GLU A 534 -35.87 21.57 1.17
CA GLU A 534 -36.00 20.72 2.35
C GLU A 534 -34.64 20.30 2.95
N THR A 535 -34.49 20.40 4.26
CA THR A 535 -33.25 20.05 4.99
C THR A 535 -33.13 18.58 5.36
N ALA A 536 -34.19 17.79 5.16
CA ALA A 536 -34.20 16.34 5.31
C ALA A 536 -34.27 15.69 3.91
N PRO A 537 -33.56 14.57 3.66
CA PRO A 537 -33.67 13.86 2.39
C PRO A 537 -35.00 13.11 2.29
N VAL A 538 -35.54 13.06 1.08
CA VAL A 538 -36.73 12.24 0.74
C VAL A 538 -36.37 10.78 0.47
N ALA A 539 -35.11 10.50 0.12
CA ALA A 539 -34.54 9.16 0.02
C ALA A 539 -33.02 9.20 0.25
N THR A 540 -32.47 8.16 0.87
CA THR A 540 -31.03 7.99 1.13
C THR A 540 -30.60 6.54 0.95
N GLU A 541 -29.43 6.32 0.36
CA GLU A 541 -28.82 5.01 0.13
C GLU A 541 -27.31 5.05 0.43
N LYS A 542 -26.71 3.92 0.80
CA LYS A 542 -25.25 3.75 0.90
C LYS A 542 -24.79 2.85 -0.22
N ILE A 543 -23.79 3.30 -0.98
CA ILE A 543 -23.28 2.61 -2.18
C ILE A 543 -21.79 2.35 -2.00
N SER A 544 -21.40 1.09 -2.18
CA SER A 544 -20.04 0.56 -2.02
C SER A 544 -19.47 0.04 -3.34
N ASP A 545 -19.86 0.65 -4.47
CA ASP A 545 -19.26 0.34 -5.78
C ASP A 545 -17.78 0.73 -5.79
N THR A 546 -16.93 -0.14 -6.32
CA THR A 546 -15.48 0.11 -6.43
C THR A 546 -15.17 1.00 -7.63
N ARG A 547 -13.98 1.65 -7.64
CA ARG A 547 -13.51 2.52 -8.76
C ARG A 547 -13.60 1.84 -10.14
N TRP A 548 -13.49 0.51 -10.19
CA TRP A 548 -13.55 -0.30 -11.42
C TRP A 548 -14.93 -0.88 -11.74
N ALA A 549 -15.92 -0.75 -10.84
CA ALA A 549 -17.24 -1.36 -10.98
C ALA A 549 -18.40 -0.39 -10.67
N LEU A 550 -18.19 0.91 -10.86
CA LEU A 550 -19.20 1.98 -10.72
C LEU A 550 -20.39 1.73 -11.67
N LYS A 551 -21.61 1.74 -11.12
CA LYS A 551 -22.86 1.57 -11.88
C LYS A 551 -23.70 2.85 -11.88
N SER A 552 -24.75 2.84 -12.70
CA SER A 552 -25.85 3.79 -12.55
C SER A 552 -26.86 3.27 -11.53
N HIS A 553 -27.31 4.14 -10.63
CA HIS A 553 -28.27 3.85 -9.55
C HIS A 553 -29.46 4.83 -9.63
N SER A 554 -30.49 4.64 -8.81
CA SER A 554 -31.59 5.61 -8.74
C SER A 554 -32.31 5.65 -7.39
N LEU A 555 -32.45 6.85 -6.83
CA LEU A 555 -33.31 7.13 -5.68
C LEU A 555 -34.70 7.55 -6.15
N GLU A 556 -35.75 7.31 -5.36
CA GLU A 556 -37.13 7.65 -5.74
C GLU A 556 -37.89 8.37 -4.62
N ASP A 557 -38.37 9.59 -4.90
CA ASP A 557 -39.30 10.31 -4.06
C ASP A 557 -40.73 9.81 -4.32
N THR A 558 -41.21 8.97 -3.41
CA THR A 558 -42.60 8.44 -3.41
C THR A 558 -43.58 9.35 -2.66
N THR A 559 -43.13 10.50 -2.17
CA THR A 559 -43.88 11.43 -1.31
C THR A 559 -44.23 12.75 -1.99
N CYS A 560 -43.69 13.01 -3.19
CA CYS A 560 -43.86 14.26 -3.91
C CYS A 560 -45.34 14.61 -4.19
N SER A 561 -45.67 15.89 -4.00
CA SER A 561 -47.00 16.40 -4.34
C SER A 561 -47.11 16.71 -5.85
N PRO A 562 -48.33 16.81 -6.40
CA PRO A 562 -48.50 17.34 -7.75
C PRO A 562 -48.25 18.85 -7.86
N GLY A 563 -47.05 19.21 -8.32
CA GLY A 563 -46.58 20.58 -8.54
C GLY A 563 -45.26 20.62 -9.31
N ASP A 564 -44.72 21.82 -9.51
CA ASP A 564 -43.34 21.98 -9.97
C ASP A 564 -42.40 21.76 -8.78
N HIS A 565 -41.46 20.82 -8.93
CA HIS A 565 -40.48 20.48 -7.90
C HIS A 565 -39.07 20.54 -8.48
N THR A 566 -38.10 20.84 -7.63
CA THR A 566 -36.65 20.77 -7.88
C THR A 566 -36.03 19.72 -6.98
N TYR A 567 -34.87 19.20 -7.37
CA TYR A 567 -34.16 18.17 -6.61
C TYR A 567 -32.67 18.45 -6.56
N ARG A 568 -32.02 18.01 -5.48
CA ARG A 568 -30.56 17.94 -5.37
C ARG A 568 -30.14 16.56 -4.89
N LEU A 569 -29.14 16.00 -5.55
CA LEU A 569 -28.45 14.79 -5.11
C LEU A 569 -27.17 15.22 -4.41
N VAL A 570 -27.04 14.88 -3.12
CA VAL A 570 -25.83 15.08 -2.33
C VAL A 570 -25.17 13.72 -2.14
N VAL A 571 -23.92 13.60 -2.57
CA VAL A 571 -23.05 12.45 -2.30
C VAL A 571 -22.06 12.87 -1.22
N SER A 572 -21.93 12.09 -0.16
CA SER A 572 -21.05 12.40 0.97
C SER A 572 -20.21 11.21 1.45
N ASP A 573 -18.99 11.48 1.88
CA ASP A 573 -18.16 10.55 2.67
C ASP A 573 -18.62 10.56 4.17
N PRO A 574 -18.02 9.71 5.04
CA PRO A 574 -18.27 9.74 6.49
C PRO A 574 -17.72 10.98 7.22
N SER A 575 -16.75 11.69 6.64
CA SER A 575 -16.13 12.91 7.20
C SER A 575 -16.94 14.18 6.97
N GLY A 576 -17.89 14.16 6.01
CA GLY A 576 -18.71 15.30 5.62
C GLY A 576 -18.22 16.08 4.40
N ASN A 577 -17.25 15.57 3.63
CA ASN A 577 -16.97 16.07 2.28
C ASN A 577 -18.16 15.73 1.35
N THR A 578 -18.50 16.62 0.40
CA THR A 578 -19.67 16.39 -0.47
C THR A 578 -19.48 16.81 -1.92
N ILE A 579 -20.07 16.05 -2.84
CA ILE A 579 -20.48 16.52 -4.17
C ILE A 579 -21.99 16.78 -4.15
N THR A 580 -22.45 17.93 -4.63
CA THR A 580 -23.88 18.23 -4.79
C THR A 580 -24.23 18.51 -6.24
N ALA A 581 -25.08 17.68 -6.85
CA ALA A 581 -25.67 17.91 -8.16
C ALA A 581 -27.06 18.56 -8.02
N GLN A 582 -27.24 19.73 -8.63
CA GLN A 582 -28.52 20.43 -8.72
C GLN A 582 -29.28 19.96 -9.96
N ILE A 583 -30.55 19.59 -9.82
CA ILE A 583 -31.35 19.01 -10.89
C ILE A 583 -32.44 20.01 -11.32
N PRO A 584 -32.61 20.28 -12.64
CA PRO A 584 -33.62 21.20 -13.13
C PRO A 584 -35.04 20.86 -12.68
N SER A 585 -35.89 21.88 -12.57
CA SER A 585 -37.29 21.71 -12.14
C SER A 585 -38.11 20.89 -13.13
N LEU A 586 -39.04 20.10 -12.59
CA LEU A 586 -39.96 19.24 -13.31
C LEU A 586 -41.38 19.29 -12.70
N THR A 587 -42.40 19.14 -13.54
CA THR A 587 -43.81 19.18 -13.11
C THR A 587 -44.35 17.78 -12.82
N VAL A 588 -44.64 17.49 -11.56
CA VAL A 588 -45.38 16.28 -11.16
C VAL A 588 -46.87 16.48 -11.48
N PRO A 589 -47.49 15.63 -12.32
CA PRO A 589 -48.85 15.86 -12.81
C PRO A 589 -49.90 15.57 -11.74
N LYS A 590 -50.96 16.38 -11.72
CA LYS A 590 -52.18 16.08 -10.94
C LYS A 590 -52.86 14.85 -11.55
N THR A 591 -52.84 13.73 -10.85
CA THR A 591 -53.34 12.43 -11.32
C THR A 591 -54.86 12.43 -11.55
N ALA A 592 -55.25 12.74 -12.78
CA ALA A 592 -56.57 12.41 -13.30
C ALA A 592 -56.57 10.95 -13.78
N GLN A 593 -57.10 10.02 -12.97
CA GLN A 593 -57.39 8.67 -13.44
C GLN A 593 -58.42 8.74 -14.58
N ASN A 594 -58.03 8.36 -15.80
CA ASN A 594 -58.82 7.56 -16.77
C ASN A 594 -58.22 7.56 -18.19
N ASN A 595 -57.16 6.79 -18.44
CA ASN A 595 -56.81 6.38 -19.81
C ASN A 595 -57.72 5.23 -20.27
N LYS A 596 -59.01 5.53 -20.49
CA LYS A 596 -60.00 4.57 -20.99
C LYS A 596 -60.96 5.12 -22.06
N GLU A 597 -60.61 6.23 -22.71
CA GLU A 597 -61.43 6.79 -23.80
C GLU A 597 -60.59 7.42 -24.95
N LYS A 598 -59.81 6.58 -25.64
CA LYS A 598 -59.36 6.85 -27.03
C LYS A 598 -59.87 5.85 -28.08
N ASP A 599 -60.63 4.84 -27.66
CA ASP A 599 -61.35 3.91 -28.54
C ASP A 599 -62.83 4.28 -28.71
N LYS A 600 -63.12 5.33 -29.50
CA LYS A 600 -64.38 5.48 -30.27
C LYS A 600 -64.36 6.67 -31.22
N LYS A 601 -64.86 6.42 -32.44
CA LYS A 601 -64.91 7.30 -33.63
C LYS A 601 -63.51 7.51 -34.26
N ALA A 602 -63.26 7.22 -35.53
CA ALA A 602 -64.18 6.91 -36.64
C ALA A 602 -63.74 5.73 -37.53
N LYS A 603 -64.74 5.12 -38.17
CA LYS A 603 -64.72 4.15 -39.28
C LYS A 603 -66.07 4.32 -40.03
N PRO A 604 -66.26 3.85 -41.27
CA PRO A 604 -65.27 3.38 -42.26
C PRO A 604 -65.48 3.91 -43.70
N ALA A 605 -64.46 3.76 -44.54
CA ALA A 605 -64.54 3.35 -45.96
C ALA A 605 -63.22 2.57 -46.23
N ALA A 606 -63.19 1.32 -46.70
CA ALA A 606 -63.72 0.75 -47.95
C ALA A 606 -62.90 1.23 -49.18
N GLU A 607 -62.24 0.38 -49.97
CA GLU A 607 -62.30 -1.10 -50.13
C GLU A 607 -60.92 -1.76 -50.42
N ALA A 608 -60.81 -3.06 -50.09
CA ALA A 608 -60.12 -4.19 -50.78
C ALA A 608 -58.73 -4.02 -51.48
N LYS A 609 -57.79 -5.00 -51.51
CA LYS A 609 -57.86 -6.47 -51.31
C LYS A 609 -56.63 -7.07 -50.60
N ASP A 610 -56.87 -8.27 -50.07
CA ASP A 610 -56.02 -9.47 -49.85
C ASP A 610 -54.74 -9.60 -50.72
N ALA A 611 -53.69 -10.39 -50.41
CA ALA A 611 -53.15 -11.12 -49.23
C ALA A 611 -51.80 -11.80 -49.70
N ALA A 612 -50.99 -12.60 -48.98
CA ALA A 612 -51.14 -13.33 -47.70
C ALA A 612 -49.77 -13.79 -47.10
N LYS A 613 -49.82 -14.30 -45.86
CA LYS A 613 -48.92 -15.31 -45.21
C LYS A 613 -47.46 -14.97 -44.81
N ASN A 614 -47.34 -14.66 -43.51
CA ASN A 614 -46.58 -15.36 -42.45
C ASN A 614 -45.45 -16.37 -42.76
N ALA A 615 -44.48 -16.36 -41.83
CA ALA A 615 -43.54 -17.44 -41.43
C ALA A 615 -42.37 -17.73 -42.41
N ASP A 616 -41.22 -18.25 -41.96
CA ASP A 616 -40.93 -18.90 -40.66
C ASP A 616 -39.53 -18.57 -40.08
N GLN A 617 -39.16 -19.26 -38.99
CA GLN A 617 -37.90 -19.21 -38.25
C GLN A 617 -36.64 -19.56 -39.09
N GLY A 618 -35.47 -19.20 -38.54
CA GLY A 618 -34.36 -20.17 -38.50
C GLY A 618 -32.96 -19.66 -38.84
N CYS A 619 -31.98 -20.21 -38.14
CA CYS A 619 -30.57 -20.26 -38.55
C CYS A 619 -30.44 -21.09 -39.87
N ASN A 620 -29.31 -21.15 -40.58
CA ASN A 620 -27.96 -21.27 -40.05
C ASN A 620 -26.82 -21.13 -41.09
N GLN A 621 -25.61 -20.90 -40.58
CA GLN A 621 -24.27 -21.34 -41.05
C GLN A 621 -23.91 -21.46 -42.56
N GLN A 622 -22.83 -20.72 -42.90
CA GLN A 622 -21.59 -21.16 -43.56
C GLN A 622 -21.47 -21.49 -45.08
N ALA A 623 -20.36 -20.93 -45.59
CA ALA A 623 -19.32 -21.54 -46.45
C ALA A 623 -19.36 -21.38 -47.98
N ALA A 624 -18.13 -21.36 -48.52
CA ALA A 624 -17.69 -21.45 -49.91
C ALA A 624 -18.04 -20.28 -50.86
N ASP A 625 -17.19 -19.91 -51.83
CA ASP A 625 -15.73 -20.06 -51.98
C ASP A 625 -15.27 -19.13 -53.14
N GLU A 626 -13.96 -18.85 -53.22
CA GLU A 626 -13.25 -18.31 -54.41
C GLU A 626 -13.71 -16.90 -54.92
N ASP A 627 -12.88 -16.04 -55.53
CA ASP A 627 -11.78 -16.35 -56.44
C ASP A 627 -10.70 -15.23 -56.55
N GLN A 628 -9.48 -15.68 -56.86
CA GLN A 628 -8.29 -15.06 -57.50
C GLN A 628 -7.94 -13.55 -57.57
N ALA A 629 -6.60 -13.36 -57.62
CA ALA A 629 -5.81 -12.28 -58.24
C ALA A 629 -5.67 -10.92 -57.52
N ALA A 630 -4.57 -10.17 -57.69
CA ALA A 630 -3.15 -10.46 -58.04
C ALA A 630 -2.35 -9.13 -57.94
N ASP A 631 -1.02 -9.22 -57.84
CA ASP A 631 -0.04 -8.13 -58.13
C ASP A 631 -0.10 -6.88 -57.19
N GLU A 632 0.95 -6.11 -56.95
CA GLU A 632 2.36 -6.18 -57.39
C GLU A 632 3.31 -5.61 -56.29
N GLU A 633 4.62 -5.55 -56.58
CA GLU A 633 5.73 -5.16 -55.67
C GLU A 633 5.79 -3.63 -55.38
N ASP A 634 6.42 -3.19 -54.27
CA ASP A 634 7.81 -2.65 -54.28
C ASP A 634 8.32 -2.12 -52.90
N ASP A 635 9.66 -1.94 -52.80
CA ASP A 635 10.45 -1.67 -51.57
C ASP A 635 10.30 -0.28 -50.90
N ASN A 636 10.30 -0.24 -49.54
CA ASN A 636 11.39 0.34 -48.69
C ASN A 636 11.09 0.24 -47.17
#